data_AF-A0A374VAB9-F1
#
_entry.id   AF-A0A374VAB9-F1
#
_cell.length_a   1.000
_cell.length_b   1.000
_cell.length_c   1.000
_cell.angle_alpha   90.00
_cell.angle_beta   90.00
_cell.angle_gamma   90.00
#
_symmetry.space_group_name_H-M   'P 1'
#
loop_
_entity.id
_entity.type
_entity.pdbx_description
1 polymer ?
#
loop_
_entity_poly.entity_id
_entity_poly.type
_entity_poly.pdbx_seq_one_letter_code
_entity_poly.pdbx_strand_id
1 'polypeptide(L)'
;MKKKFIDVVQMSFMAIAAFIALTFTACSSDDDAEGDNNGSMVSVKHAATGTINNYHVIRADYMDYSASSIAPSNEITFRTVFSEDKDDLTGYYFQFHIEQYKDTESNQIKEFTNISDLKAGTHLVVSTKRLFYFLEGSMSDEETYGASKPNGDIIVKSINGKNLTLELKNFSFTNYGAKAETIINGTIQYIPD
;
A
#
# COMPACT_ATOMS: atom_id res chain seq x y z
N MET A 1 64.76 -4.02 15.52
CA MET A 1 65.50 -3.99 14.24
C MET A 1 64.51 -3.83 13.09
N LYS A 2 64.82 -2.94 12.15
CA LYS A 2 64.09 -2.68 10.89
C LYS A 2 64.35 -3.79 9.86
N LYS A 3 63.35 -4.09 9.01
CA LYS A 3 63.40 -4.25 7.52
C LYS A 3 62.10 -4.98 7.07
N LYS A 4 61.14 -4.31 6.41
CA LYS A 4 61.05 -3.83 5.01
C LYS A 4 60.69 -4.94 3.99
N PHE A 5 59.43 -4.85 3.52
CA PHE A 5 58.88 -4.95 2.15
C PHE A 5 59.55 -5.84 1.10
N ILE A 6 58.71 -6.56 0.33
CA ILE A 6 58.68 -6.57 -1.16
C ILE A 6 57.22 -6.77 -1.61
N ASP A 7 56.77 -5.87 -2.49
CA ASP A 7 55.57 -5.92 -3.34
C ASP A 7 55.81 -6.77 -4.60
N VAL A 8 54.78 -7.47 -5.09
CA VAL A 8 54.49 -7.77 -6.52
C VAL A 8 52.96 -8.04 -6.58
N VAL A 9 52.09 -7.11 -6.97
CA VAL A 9 51.71 -6.63 -8.33
C VAL A 9 50.96 -7.65 -9.20
N GLN A 10 49.70 -7.27 -9.53
CA GLN A 10 48.83 -7.63 -10.67
C GLN A 10 48.31 -9.07 -10.83
N MET A 11 46.97 -9.24 -10.77
CA MET A 11 46.12 -9.11 -11.96
C MET A 11 44.62 -9.09 -11.58
N SER A 12 43.96 -8.02 -12.02
CA SER A 12 42.57 -7.90 -12.47
C SER A 12 41.68 -9.16 -12.47
N PHE A 13 40.53 -9.09 -11.79
CA PHE A 13 39.24 -9.44 -12.40
C PHE A 13 38.17 -8.44 -11.97
N MET A 14 37.84 -7.59 -12.94
CA MET A 14 36.69 -6.71 -12.95
C MET A 14 35.45 -7.60 -13.11
N ALA A 15 34.65 -7.76 -12.05
CA ALA A 15 33.30 -8.30 -12.16
C ALA A 15 32.32 -7.17 -11.87
N ILE A 16 31.93 -6.50 -12.95
CA ILE A 16 30.77 -5.61 -12.99
C ILE A 16 29.54 -6.50 -12.71
N ALA A 17 29.00 -6.43 -11.50
CA ALA A 17 27.65 -6.91 -11.25
C ALA A 17 26.70 -5.76 -11.59
N ALA A 18 26.01 -5.92 -12.71
CA ALA A 18 25.08 -4.97 -13.28
C ALA A 18 24.03 -4.54 -12.26
N PHE A 19 23.94 -3.24 -12.01
CA PHE A 19 22.72 -2.61 -11.52
C PHE A 19 21.64 -2.85 -12.59
N ILE A 20 20.66 -3.69 -12.29
CA ILE A 20 19.40 -3.68 -13.05
C ILE A 20 18.71 -2.38 -12.67
N ALA A 21 18.95 -1.34 -13.46
CA ALA A 21 18.10 -0.17 -13.47
C ALA A 21 16.75 -0.61 -14.01
N LEU A 22 15.75 -0.69 -13.12
CA LEU A 22 14.35 -0.66 -13.52
C LEU A 22 14.10 0.74 -14.11
N THR A 23 14.35 0.89 -15.40
CA THR A 23 13.87 2.05 -16.15
C THR A 23 12.36 1.91 -16.24
N PHE A 24 11.63 2.69 -15.44
CA PHE A 24 10.24 3.00 -15.74
C PHE A 24 10.23 3.71 -17.09
N THR A 25 9.86 2.99 -18.14
CA THR A 25 9.52 3.60 -19.43
C THR A 25 8.23 4.37 -19.20
N ALA A 26 8.37 5.68 -18.97
CA ALA A 26 7.30 6.61 -19.24
C ALA A 26 7.14 6.70 -20.77
N CYS A 27 6.29 5.83 -21.33
CA CYS A 27 5.73 6.09 -22.65
C CYS A 27 4.53 7.00 -22.48
N SER A 28 4.68 8.22 -22.96
CA SER A 28 3.57 9.10 -23.30
C SER A 28 2.78 8.48 -24.46
N SER A 29 1.47 8.66 -24.44
CA SER A 29 0.72 9.49 -25.41
C SER A 29 -0.72 9.01 -25.48
N ASP A 30 -1.61 9.98 -25.20
CA ASP A 30 -2.92 10.29 -25.78
C ASP A 30 -3.91 9.16 -26.14
N ASP A 31 -5.10 9.36 -25.56
CA ASP A 31 -6.43 9.09 -26.08
C ASP A 31 -6.70 7.70 -26.68
N ASP A 32 -7.33 6.85 -25.86
CA ASP A 32 -8.66 6.36 -26.17
C ASP A 32 -9.37 5.95 -24.87
N ALA A 33 -10.51 6.60 -24.61
CA ALA A 33 -11.42 6.20 -23.55
C ALA A 33 -12.15 4.93 -23.98
N GLU A 34 -11.66 3.77 -23.55
CA GLU A 34 -12.45 2.55 -23.45
C GLU A 34 -12.34 2.00 -22.02
N GLY A 35 -13.51 1.79 -21.40
CA GLY A 35 -13.66 1.37 -20.03
C GLY A 35 -13.28 -0.09 -19.82
N ASP A 36 -11.99 -0.33 -19.58
CA ASP A 36 -11.48 -1.60 -19.10
C ASP A 36 -10.82 -1.37 -17.74
N ASN A 37 -11.40 -1.94 -16.68
CA ASN A 37 -10.78 -2.02 -15.36
C ASN A 37 -9.58 -2.97 -15.48
N ASN A 38 -8.49 -2.52 -16.09
CA ASN A 38 -7.24 -3.26 -16.08
C ASN A 38 -6.68 -3.16 -14.66
N GLY A 39 -7.15 -4.06 -13.79
CA GLY A 39 -7.02 -4.00 -12.34
C GLY A 39 -5.57 -3.78 -11.92
N SER A 40 -5.36 -2.80 -11.05
CA SER A 40 -4.02 -2.54 -10.52
C SER A 40 -3.47 -3.78 -9.82
N MET A 41 -2.19 -4.05 -9.98
CA MET A 41 -1.51 -5.15 -9.29
C MET A 41 -0.94 -4.66 -7.95
N VAL A 42 -1.03 -5.52 -6.94
CA VAL A 42 -0.34 -5.35 -5.66
C VAL A 42 0.57 -6.54 -5.40
N SER A 43 1.72 -6.30 -4.77
CA SER A 43 2.57 -7.35 -4.24
C SER A 43 2.36 -7.47 -2.74
N VAL A 44 2.15 -8.68 -2.24
CA VAL A 44 2.07 -8.99 -0.82
C VAL A 44 3.23 -9.89 -0.44
N LYS A 45 4.06 -9.41 0.48
CA LYS A 45 5.19 -10.16 1.03
C LYS A 45 4.87 -10.63 2.45
N HIS A 46 5.04 -11.92 2.68
CA HIS A 46 4.96 -12.52 4.02
C HIS A 46 6.36 -12.61 4.62
N ALA A 47 6.67 -11.76 5.60
CA ALA A 47 8.03 -11.66 6.14
C ALA A 47 8.52 -12.96 6.81
N ALA A 48 7.61 -13.76 7.38
CA ALA A 48 7.94 -15.06 7.99
C ALA A 48 8.57 -16.05 7.00
N THR A 49 8.06 -16.09 5.75
CA THR A 49 8.48 -17.05 4.74
C THR A 49 9.37 -16.43 3.66
N GLY A 50 9.36 -15.11 3.54
CA GLY A 50 9.99 -14.40 2.43
C GLY A 50 9.21 -14.50 1.12
N THR A 51 8.06 -15.18 1.11
CA THR A 51 7.21 -15.33 -0.07
C THR A 51 6.66 -13.98 -0.51
N ILE A 52 6.68 -13.73 -1.81
CA ILE A 52 6.06 -12.56 -2.44
C ILE A 52 5.05 -13.07 -3.46
N ASN A 53 3.79 -12.75 -3.23
CA ASN A 53 2.70 -13.04 -4.16
C ASN A 53 2.26 -11.74 -4.83
N ASN A 54 1.83 -11.81 -6.08
CA ASN A 54 1.25 -10.68 -6.80
C ASN A 54 -0.23 -10.98 -7.03
N TYR A 55 -1.07 -9.99 -6.75
CA TYR A 55 -2.52 -10.10 -6.85
C TYR A 55 -3.09 -8.96 -7.68
N HIS A 56 -4.16 -9.24 -8.40
CA HIS A 56 -5.05 -8.24 -8.97
C HIS A 56 -5.91 -7.61 -7.87
N VAL A 57 -6.09 -6.30 -7.94
CA VAL A 57 -7.16 -5.61 -7.22
C VAL A 57 -8.47 -5.86 -7.97
N ILE A 58 -9.36 -6.67 -7.39
CA ILE A 58 -10.65 -7.03 -7.99
C ILE A 58 -11.80 -6.15 -7.50
N ARG A 59 -11.66 -5.55 -6.30
CA ARG A 59 -12.57 -4.54 -5.76
C ARG A 59 -11.80 -3.55 -4.89
N ALA A 60 -12.17 -2.27 -4.96
CA ALA A 60 -11.59 -1.23 -4.13
C ALA A 60 -12.58 -0.08 -3.97
N ASP A 61 -13.01 0.16 -2.74
CA ASP A 61 -13.94 1.22 -2.41
C ASP A 61 -13.57 1.92 -1.09
N TYR A 62 -14.22 3.05 -0.84
CA TYR A 62 -14.08 3.74 0.43
C TYR A 62 -15.40 4.35 0.90
N MET A 63 -15.49 4.54 2.22
CA MET A 63 -16.61 5.21 2.88
C MET A 63 -16.07 6.40 3.69
N ASP A 64 -16.51 7.61 3.35
CA ASP A 64 -16.25 8.83 4.11
C ASP A 64 -17.36 9.05 5.15
N TYR A 65 -17.09 8.72 6.41
CA TYR A 65 -18.07 8.82 7.49
C TYR A 65 -18.29 10.26 7.94
N SER A 66 -17.48 11.23 7.51
CA SER A 66 -17.71 12.64 7.83
C SER A 66 -18.97 13.19 7.16
N ALA A 67 -19.34 12.59 6.03
CA ALA A 67 -20.53 12.92 5.26
C ALA A 67 -21.75 12.04 5.64
N SER A 68 -21.64 11.15 6.64
CA SER A 68 -22.71 10.25 7.04
C SER A 68 -23.91 11.01 7.64
N SER A 69 -25.11 10.73 7.15
CA SER A 69 -26.35 11.33 7.65
C SER A 69 -26.90 10.65 8.91
N ILE A 70 -26.33 9.52 9.33
CA ILE A 70 -26.81 8.72 10.47
C ILE A 70 -25.94 8.98 11.70
N ALA A 71 -24.62 8.88 11.52
CA ALA A 71 -23.64 9.06 12.59
C ALA A 71 -22.35 9.59 11.97
N PRO A 72 -22.23 10.92 11.78
CA PRO A 72 -21.02 11.50 11.23
C PRO A 72 -19.83 11.32 12.17
N SER A 73 -18.68 10.97 11.60
CA SER A 73 -17.41 10.86 12.33
C SER A 73 -16.25 11.31 11.47
N ASN A 74 -15.14 11.66 12.11
CA ASN A 74 -13.88 12.05 11.47
C ASN A 74 -13.10 10.82 10.97
N GLU A 75 -13.79 9.91 10.27
CA GLU A 75 -13.22 8.63 9.83
C GLU A 75 -13.46 8.44 8.32
N ILE A 76 -12.43 7.97 7.60
CA ILE A 76 -12.57 7.42 6.25
C ILE A 76 -12.02 5.99 6.25
N THR A 77 -12.80 5.05 5.73
CA THR A 77 -12.43 3.63 5.65
C THR A 77 -12.21 3.22 4.20
N PHE A 78 -11.09 2.55 3.93
CA PHE A 78 -10.74 1.98 2.63
C PHE A 78 -10.85 0.47 2.69
N ARG A 79 -11.47 -0.12 1.67
CA ARG A 79 -11.71 -1.57 1.56
C ARG A 79 -11.21 -2.04 0.21
N THR A 80 -10.47 -3.13 0.21
CA THR A 80 -9.87 -3.70 -1.00
C THR A 80 -9.96 -5.21 -0.97
N VAL A 81 -10.17 -5.82 -2.13
CA VAL A 81 -10.09 -7.28 -2.29
C VAL A 81 -9.05 -7.61 -3.35
N PHE A 82 -8.13 -8.50 -2.99
CA PHE A 82 -7.06 -8.97 -3.85
C PHE A 82 -7.27 -10.43 -4.25
N SER A 83 -7.08 -10.78 -5.52
CA SER A 83 -7.03 -12.19 -5.95
C SER A 83 -5.94 -12.46 -6.98
N GLU A 84 -5.53 -13.72 -7.12
CA GLU A 84 -4.58 -14.16 -8.15
C GLU A 84 -5.21 -14.13 -9.53
N ASP A 85 -6.53 -14.33 -9.61
CA ASP A 85 -7.32 -14.17 -10.83
C ASP A 85 -8.06 -12.82 -10.80
N LYS A 86 -7.97 -12.05 -11.89
CA LYS A 86 -8.65 -10.76 -12.02
C LYS A 86 -10.17 -10.88 -12.12
N ASP A 87 -10.67 -12.05 -12.53
CA ASP A 87 -12.09 -12.30 -12.77
C ASP A 87 -12.78 -12.94 -11.54
N ASP A 88 -12.04 -13.11 -10.44
CA ASP A 88 -12.58 -13.66 -9.19
C ASP A 88 -13.57 -12.72 -8.51
N LEU A 89 -14.52 -13.33 -7.81
CA LEU A 89 -15.50 -12.63 -6.97
C LEU A 89 -15.08 -12.56 -5.50
N THR A 90 -13.99 -13.20 -5.11
CA THR A 90 -13.55 -13.22 -3.71
C THR A 90 -12.04 -13.35 -3.62
N GLY A 91 -11.48 -12.99 -2.47
CA GLY A 91 -10.05 -13.08 -2.26
C GLY A 91 -9.63 -12.59 -0.89
N TYR A 92 -8.43 -12.03 -0.80
CA TYR A 92 -7.93 -11.42 0.43
C TYR A 92 -8.56 -10.05 0.63
N TYR A 93 -9.38 -9.92 1.66
CA TYR A 93 -9.95 -8.66 2.13
C TYR A 93 -8.92 -7.87 2.92
N PHE A 94 -8.65 -6.65 2.48
CA PHE A 94 -7.79 -5.69 3.14
C PHE A 94 -8.58 -4.43 3.46
N GLN A 95 -8.64 -4.07 4.75
CA GLN A 95 -9.31 -2.86 5.20
C GLN A 95 -8.41 -2.06 6.14
N PHE A 96 -8.46 -0.75 6.00
CA PHE A 96 -7.87 0.17 6.95
C PHE A 96 -8.71 1.44 7.03
N HIS A 97 -8.58 2.18 8.11
CA HIS A 97 -9.27 3.46 8.26
C HIS A 97 -8.31 4.52 8.80
N ILE A 98 -8.66 5.76 8.50
CA ILE A 98 -7.88 6.95 8.78
C ILE A 98 -8.73 7.91 9.60
N GLU A 99 -8.16 8.38 10.70
CA GLU A 99 -8.67 9.50 11.52
C GLU A 99 -7.73 10.72 11.41
N GLN A 100 -6.50 10.51 10.94
CA GLN A 100 -5.45 11.53 10.87
C GLN A 100 -4.63 11.40 9.60
N TYR A 101 -4.08 12.50 9.11
CA TYR A 101 -3.18 12.51 7.97
C TYR A 101 -1.99 13.44 8.23
N LYS A 102 -0.87 13.19 7.55
CA LYS A 102 0.27 14.09 7.52
C LYS A 102 0.13 15.02 6.32
N ASP A 103 -0.06 16.30 6.61
CA ASP A 103 -0.16 17.33 5.59
C ASP A 103 1.19 17.54 4.87
N THR A 104 1.16 17.57 3.55
CA THR A 104 2.37 17.68 2.72
C THR A 104 3.05 19.05 2.82
N GLU A 105 2.30 20.12 3.09
CA GLU A 105 2.84 21.48 3.14
C GLU A 105 3.40 21.81 4.52
N SER A 106 2.65 21.48 5.59
CA SER A 106 3.07 21.78 6.96
C SER A 106 3.91 20.68 7.60
N ASN A 107 3.92 19.47 7.01
CA ASN A 107 4.55 18.26 7.56
C ASN A 107 4.03 17.87 8.96
N GLN A 108 2.86 18.39 9.36
CA GLN A 108 2.20 18.12 10.63
C GLN A 108 1.13 17.04 10.48
N ILE A 109 0.90 16.30 11.57
CA ILE A 109 -0.27 15.43 11.69
C ILE A 109 -1.49 16.29 11.99
N LYS A 110 -2.55 16.10 11.20
CA LYS A 110 -3.84 16.79 11.32
C LYS A 110 -4.96 15.76 11.44
N GLU A 111 -6.03 16.14 12.11
CA GLU A 111 -7.28 15.38 12.15
C GLU A 111 -7.94 15.42 10.76
N PHE A 112 -8.43 14.27 10.32
CA PHE A 112 -9.28 14.18 9.14
C PHE A 112 -10.65 14.78 9.47
N THR A 113 -11.13 15.67 8.63
CA THR A 113 -12.46 16.27 8.76
C THR A 113 -13.36 15.83 7.62
N ASN A 114 -12.85 15.72 6.40
CA ASN A 114 -13.54 15.17 5.24
C ASN A 114 -12.57 14.96 4.08
N ILE A 115 -13.04 14.37 2.98
CA ILE A 115 -12.22 14.08 1.81
C ILE A 115 -11.45 15.28 1.20
N SER A 116 -11.94 16.53 1.38
CA SER A 116 -11.25 17.72 0.85
C SER A 116 -9.93 18.05 1.55
N ASP A 117 -9.66 17.42 2.70
CA ASP A 117 -8.37 17.49 3.38
C ASP A 117 -7.27 16.72 2.64
N LEU A 118 -7.65 15.77 1.78
CA LEU A 118 -6.72 14.95 1.03
C LEU A 118 -6.34 15.64 -0.27
N LYS A 119 -5.05 15.56 -0.63
CA LYS A 119 -4.52 15.99 -1.93
C LYS A 119 -3.35 15.08 -2.33
N ALA A 120 -2.94 15.15 -3.59
CA ALA A 120 -1.76 14.40 -4.03
C ALA A 120 -0.54 14.72 -3.14
N GLY A 121 0.12 13.68 -2.66
CA GLY A 121 1.23 13.75 -1.72
C GLY A 121 0.84 13.71 -0.24
N THR A 122 -0.45 13.68 0.12
CA THR A 122 -0.86 13.49 1.53
C THR A 122 -0.50 12.08 1.99
N HIS A 123 0.17 11.95 3.14
CA HIS A 123 0.43 10.64 3.76
C HIS A 123 -0.68 10.34 4.77
N LEU A 124 -1.26 9.15 4.71
CA LEU A 124 -2.32 8.72 5.59
C LEU A 124 -1.75 8.09 6.87
N VAL A 125 -2.31 8.41 8.03
CA VAL A 125 -1.95 7.78 9.31
C VAL A 125 -2.96 6.67 9.58
N VAL A 126 -2.51 5.42 9.41
CA VAL A 126 -3.39 4.25 9.56
C VAL A 126 -3.64 3.95 11.02
N SER A 127 -4.92 3.88 11.39
CA SER A 127 -5.36 3.47 12.72
C SER A 127 -5.39 1.94 12.84
N THR A 128 -4.97 1.42 14.01
CA THR A 128 -5.02 -0.02 14.32
C THR A 128 -6.42 -0.52 14.63
N LYS A 129 -7.38 0.38 14.95
CA LYS A 129 -8.72 0.04 15.46
C LYS A 129 -9.58 -0.78 14.47
N ARG A 130 -9.22 -0.83 13.18
CA ARG A 130 -9.89 -1.59 12.10
C ARG A 130 -8.94 -1.83 10.92
N LEU A 131 -7.73 -2.28 11.21
CA LEU A 131 -6.79 -2.74 10.19
C LEU A 131 -6.96 -4.24 10.03
N PHE A 132 -7.35 -4.73 8.86
CA PHE A 132 -7.67 -6.13 8.61
C PHE A 132 -7.03 -6.65 7.34
N TYR A 133 -6.59 -7.92 7.33
CA TYR A 133 -6.09 -8.60 6.15
C TYR A 133 -6.33 -10.11 6.24
N PHE A 134 -7.43 -10.60 5.69
CA PHE A 134 -7.83 -12.02 5.78
C PHE A 134 -8.44 -12.52 4.48
N LEU A 135 -8.47 -13.84 4.29
CA LEU A 135 -9.22 -14.45 3.18
C LEU A 135 -10.73 -14.32 3.45
N GLU A 136 -11.48 -13.70 2.53
CA GLU A 136 -12.93 -13.55 2.65
C GLU A 136 -13.61 -14.88 3.01
N GLY A 137 -14.58 -14.83 3.93
CA GLY A 137 -15.22 -16.03 4.48
C GLY A 137 -14.44 -16.72 5.62
N SER A 138 -13.20 -16.31 5.92
CA SER A 138 -12.38 -16.83 7.04
C SER A 138 -12.34 -15.87 8.25
N MET A 139 -13.45 -15.17 8.46
CA MET A 139 -13.59 -13.88 9.14
C MET A 139 -13.44 -13.88 10.68
N SER A 140 -13.50 -15.05 11.35
CA SER A 140 -14.01 -15.11 12.74
C SER A 140 -13.23 -14.29 13.78
N ASP A 141 -11.90 -14.34 13.77
CA ASP A 141 -11.09 -13.77 14.86
C ASP A 141 -10.38 -12.48 14.43
N GLU A 142 -9.97 -12.39 13.16
CA GLU A 142 -9.22 -11.24 12.66
C GLU A 142 -10.05 -9.95 12.63
N GLU A 143 -11.37 -10.03 12.43
CA GLU A 143 -12.25 -8.85 12.50
C GLU A 143 -12.44 -8.28 13.90
N THR A 144 -12.34 -9.15 14.91
CA THR A 144 -12.53 -8.74 16.31
C THR A 144 -11.28 -8.04 16.84
N TYR A 145 -10.11 -8.56 16.48
CA TYR A 145 -8.85 -8.12 17.09
C TYR A 145 -7.99 -7.23 16.19
N GLY A 146 -8.14 -7.35 14.87
CA GLY A 146 -7.38 -6.58 13.90
C GLY A 146 -5.89 -6.91 13.84
N ALA A 147 -5.25 -6.35 12.82
CA ALA A 147 -3.80 -6.28 12.70
C ALA A 147 -3.24 -5.10 13.50
N SER A 148 -1.95 -5.17 13.80
CA SER A 148 -1.24 -4.22 14.64
C SER A 148 0.05 -3.73 13.98
N LYS A 149 0.66 -2.70 14.58
CA LYS A 149 1.96 -2.13 14.17
C LYS A 149 2.01 -1.71 12.68
N PRO A 150 1.06 -0.87 12.20
CA PRO A 150 1.14 -0.30 10.87
C PRO A 150 2.43 0.51 10.75
N ASN A 151 3.20 0.26 9.70
CA ASN A 151 4.42 0.99 9.35
C ASN A 151 4.49 1.16 7.82
N GLY A 152 5.43 1.98 7.34
CA GLY A 152 5.52 2.34 5.94
C GLY A 152 4.56 3.47 5.56
N ASP A 153 4.40 3.70 4.26
CA ASP A 153 3.62 4.83 3.75
C ASP A 153 2.40 4.37 2.95
N ILE A 154 1.27 5.02 3.21
CA ILE A 154 0.12 5.07 2.28
C ILE A 154 -0.03 6.52 1.84
N ILE A 155 0.18 6.78 0.55
CA ILE A 155 0.27 8.12 0.00
C ILE A 155 -0.85 8.32 -1.01
N VAL A 156 -1.56 9.44 -0.92
CA VAL A 156 -2.50 9.85 -1.96
C VAL A 156 -1.71 10.22 -3.22
N LYS A 157 -1.89 9.44 -4.29
CA LYS A 157 -1.26 9.71 -5.60
C LYS A 157 -2.02 10.76 -6.40
N SER A 158 -3.33 10.61 -6.45
CA SER A 158 -4.22 11.48 -7.20
C SER A 158 -5.62 11.45 -6.62
N ILE A 159 -6.32 12.56 -6.83
CA ILE A 159 -7.75 12.69 -6.55
C ILE A 159 -8.38 13.29 -7.80
N ASN A 160 -9.37 12.60 -8.36
CA ASN A 160 -10.13 13.07 -9.51
C ASN A 160 -11.63 13.00 -9.19
N GLY A 161 -12.21 14.15 -8.86
CA GLY A 161 -13.54 14.19 -8.26
C GLY A 161 -13.54 13.47 -6.92
N LYS A 162 -14.32 12.38 -6.81
CA LYS A 162 -14.34 11.52 -5.63
C LYS A 162 -13.43 10.30 -5.76
N ASN A 163 -12.86 10.03 -6.93
CA ASN A 163 -12.01 8.86 -7.11
C ASN A 163 -10.63 9.15 -6.50
N LEU A 164 -10.16 8.25 -5.64
CA LEU A 164 -8.90 8.35 -4.92
C LEU A 164 -7.95 7.27 -5.43
N THR A 165 -6.71 7.64 -5.70
CA THR A 165 -5.66 6.65 -5.97
C THR A 165 -4.63 6.72 -4.85
N LEU A 166 -4.38 5.59 -4.18
CA LEU A 166 -3.40 5.48 -3.12
C LEU A 166 -2.22 4.64 -3.58
N GLU A 167 -1.01 5.02 -3.18
CA GLU A 167 0.20 4.23 -3.33
C GLU A 167 0.64 3.72 -1.96
N LEU A 168 0.68 2.40 -1.82
CA LEU A 168 1.21 1.71 -0.65
C LEU A 168 2.70 1.43 -0.90
N LYS A 169 3.56 1.99 -0.06
CA LYS A 169 5.03 1.80 -0.11
C LYS A 169 5.52 1.14 1.15
N ASN A 170 5.91 -0.12 1.02
CA ASN A 170 6.34 -0.98 2.11
C ASN A 170 5.38 -0.89 3.30
N PHE A 171 4.08 -0.78 3.02
CA PHE A 171 3.09 -0.67 4.07
C PHE A 171 3.00 -2.02 4.78
N SER A 172 3.44 -2.08 6.02
CA SER A 172 3.56 -3.33 6.78
C SER A 172 2.70 -3.31 8.03
N PHE A 173 2.24 -4.50 8.41
CA PHE A 173 1.45 -4.72 9.62
C PHE A 173 1.60 -6.17 10.07
N THR A 174 1.28 -6.45 11.33
CA THR A 174 1.25 -7.81 11.88
C THR A 174 -0.20 -8.24 12.07
N ASN A 175 -0.65 -9.24 11.30
CA ASN A 175 -1.97 -9.85 11.47
C ASN A 175 -2.19 -10.38 12.89
N TYR A 176 -3.46 -10.46 13.29
CA TYR A 176 -3.82 -11.10 14.55
C TYR A 176 -3.27 -12.53 14.62
N GLY A 177 -2.65 -12.89 15.74
CA GLY A 177 -2.02 -14.20 15.94
C GLY A 177 -0.74 -14.44 15.12
N ALA A 178 -0.39 -13.57 14.17
CA ALA A 178 0.82 -13.71 13.38
C ALA A 178 2.08 -13.30 14.17
N LYS A 179 3.20 -13.96 13.86
CA LYS A 179 4.52 -13.68 14.46
C LYS A 179 5.40 -12.76 13.61
N ALA A 180 5.01 -12.50 12.37
CA ALA A 180 5.77 -11.71 11.42
C ALA A 180 4.85 -10.80 10.61
N GLU A 181 5.45 -9.81 9.96
CA GLU A 181 4.74 -8.81 9.18
C GLU A 181 4.25 -9.34 7.83
N THR A 182 3.12 -8.80 7.41
CA THR A 182 2.66 -8.76 6.02
C THR A 182 3.00 -7.37 5.48
N ILE A 183 3.57 -7.30 4.27
CA ILE A 183 3.99 -6.05 3.63
C ILE A 183 3.29 -5.95 2.28
N ILE A 184 2.60 -4.84 2.04
CA ILE A 184 1.89 -4.56 0.79
C ILE A 184 2.58 -3.43 0.05
N ASN A 185 2.79 -3.64 -1.25
CA ASN A 185 3.19 -2.59 -2.18
C ASN A 185 2.25 -2.57 -3.38
N GLY A 186 1.90 -1.38 -3.85
CA GLY A 186 1.12 -1.22 -5.08
C GLY A 186 0.43 0.13 -5.15
N THR A 187 -0.24 0.36 -6.26
CA THR A 187 -1.12 1.51 -6.44
C THR A 187 -2.55 0.98 -6.55
N ILE A 188 -3.49 1.56 -5.82
CA ILE A 188 -4.87 1.09 -5.75
C ILE A 188 -5.77 2.28 -6.01
N GLN A 189 -6.69 2.14 -6.97
CA GLN A 189 -7.74 3.12 -7.23
C GLN A 189 -8.98 2.73 -6.45
N TYR A 190 -9.51 3.66 -5.68
CA TYR A 190 -10.72 3.55 -4.89
C TYR A 190 -11.81 4.43 -5.49
N ILE A 191 -12.99 3.84 -5.65
CA ILE A 191 -14.21 4.51 -6.08
C ILE A 191 -15.15 4.51 -4.86
N PRO A 192 -15.76 5.64 -4.48
CA PRO A 192 -16.68 5.65 -3.33
C PRO A 192 -17.85 4.69 -3.56
N ASP A 193 -18.24 3.99 -2.50
CA ASP A 193 -19.47 3.18 -2.43
C ASP A 193 -20.73 4.08 -2.45
#